data_AF-R7JKC2-F1
#
_entry.id   AF-R7JKC2-F1
#
_cell.length_a   1.000
_cell.length_b   1.000
_cell.length_c   1.000
_cell.angle_alpha   90.00
_cell.angle_beta   90.00
_cell.angle_gamma   90.00
#
_symmetry.space_group_name_H-M   'P 1'
#
loop_
_entity.id
_entity.type
_entity.pdbx_description
1 polymer ?
#
loop_
_entity_poly.entity_id
_entity_poly.type
_entity_poly.pdbx_seq_one_letter_code
_entity_poly.pdbx_strand_id
1 'polypeptide(L)'
;MTYEEKVVFPYVRDLLNGKVSDKYNISIFRKRHEQIDQKLSDLKNILIKYYPGEGGHLLNSVLFDLFTTEEDLVSHSLVEDNLFVPSIVWYENKMLNR
;
A
#
# COMPACT_ATOMS: atom_id res chain seq x y z
N MET A 1 -4.19 0.14 3.45
CA MET A 1 -5.02 -0.88 4.11
C MET A 1 -6.46 -0.42 4.44
N THR A 2 -6.79 0.22 5.58
CA THR A 2 -8.20 0.50 5.96
C THR A 2 -9.00 1.33 4.94
N TYR A 3 -8.34 2.27 4.28
CA TYR A 3 -8.98 3.08 3.23
C TYR A 3 -9.29 2.24 1.98
N GLU A 4 -8.44 1.28 1.60
CA GLU A 4 -8.74 0.38 0.50
C GLU A 4 -10.00 -0.45 0.80
N GLU A 5 -10.01 -1.11 1.97
CA GLU A 5 -11.11 -1.94 2.47
C GLU A 5 -12.46 -1.22 2.47
N LYS A 6 -12.48 0.02 2.98
CA LYS A 6 -13.72 0.77 3.20
C LYS A 6 -14.16 1.64 2.03
N VAL A 7 -13.25 1.99 1.12
CA VAL A 7 -13.53 2.96 0.05
C VAL A 7 -13.16 2.42 -1.32
N VAL A 8 -11.90 2.01 -1.51
CA VAL A 8 -11.38 1.64 -2.84
C VAL A 8 -12.00 0.35 -3.36
N PHE A 9 -11.96 -0.73 -2.58
CA PHE A 9 -12.50 -2.02 -3.02
C PHE A 9 -14.02 -2.03 -3.16
N PRO A 10 -14.81 -1.37 -2.30
CA PRO A 10 -16.24 -1.17 -2.55
C PRO A 10 -16.49 -0.40 -3.86
N TYR A 11 -15.77 0.70 -4.10
CA TYR A 11 -15.87 1.45 -5.35
C TYR A 11 -15.57 0.59 -6.58
N VAL A 12 -14.49 -0.19 -6.55
CA VAL A 12 -14.12 -1.08 -7.66
C VAL A 12 -15.18 -2.15 -7.89
N ARG A 13 -15.76 -2.72 -6.83
CA ARG A 13 -16.86 -3.68 -6.94
C ARG A 13 -18.11 -3.04 -7.56
N ASP A 14 -18.46 -1.82 -7.18
CA ASP A 14 -19.58 -1.10 -7.78
C ASP A 14 -19.33 -0.80 -9.26
N LEU A 15 -18.12 -0.34 -9.61
CA LEU A 15 -17.69 -0.10 -10.98
C LEU A 15 -17.81 -1.37 -11.84
N LEU A 16 -17.35 -2.52 -11.34
CA LEU A 16 -17.48 -3.82 -12.02
C LEU A 16 -18.93 -4.24 -12.23
N ASN A 17 -19.85 -3.83 -11.35
CA ASN A 17 -21.29 -4.03 -11.48
C ASN A 17 -21.98 -2.98 -12.37
N GLY A 18 -21.23 -2.11 -13.04
CA GLY A 18 -21.74 -1.06 -13.92
C GLY A 18 -22.26 0.19 -13.19
N LYS A 19 -22.04 0.30 -11.87
CA LYS A 19 -22.41 1.48 -11.09
C LYS A 19 -21.24 2.47 -11.08
N VAL A 20 -21.29 3.44 -11.96
CA VAL A 20 -20.25 4.47 -12.06
C VAL A 20 -20.52 5.59 -11.04
N SER A 21 -19.49 6.02 -10.33
CA SER A 21 -19.56 7.15 -9.39
C SER A 21 -18.84 8.36 -9.98
N ASP A 22 -19.51 9.51 -10.03
CA ASP A 22 -18.89 10.79 -10.46
C ASP A 22 -17.99 11.41 -9.38
N LYS A 23 -18.08 10.92 -8.14
CA LYS A 23 -17.40 11.50 -6.97
C LYS A 23 -16.06 10.85 -6.67
N TYR A 24 -15.75 9.72 -7.29
CA TYR A 24 -14.55 8.95 -7.02
C TYR A 24 -13.96 8.36 -8.29
N ASN A 25 -12.63 8.39 -8.41
CA ASN A 25 -11.88 7.64 -9.41
C ASN A 25 -10.66 7.01 -8.76
N ILE A 26 -10.16 5.91 -9.33
CA ILE A 26 -9.02 5.18 -8.79
C ILE A 26 -7.74 6.02 -8.75
N SER A 27 -7.64 7.07 -9.57
CA SER A 27 -6.49 7.99 -9.54
C SER A 27 -6.37 8.76 -8.21
N ILE A 28 -7.45 8.89 -7.43
CA ILE A 28 -7.42 9.44 -6.06
C ILE A 28 -6.65 8.51 -5.11
N PHE A 29 -6.80 7.19 -5.27
CA PHE A 29 -6.08 6.20 -4.47
C PHE A 29 -4.58 6.29 -4.72
N ARG A 30 -4.15 6.37 -6.00
CA ARG A 30 -2.73 6.49 -6.37
C ARG A 30 -2.02 7.68 -5.70
N LYS A 31 -2.72 8.80 -5.49
CA LYS A 31 -2.13 10.00 -4.84
C LYS A 31 -1.95 9.86 -3.33
N ARG A 32 -2.59 8.87 -2.71
CA ARG A 32 -2.59 8.65 -1.26
C ARG A 32 -1.68 7.51 -0.82
N HIS A 33 -0.96 6.87 -1.76
CA HIS A 33 -0.05 5.79 -1.44
C HIS A 33 0.97 6.29 -0.43
N GLU A 34 0.80 5.84 0.81
CA GLU A 34 1.44 6.41 1.98
C GLU A 34 2.86 5.84 2.04
N GLN A 35 3.87 6.70 2.20
CA GLN A 35 5.29 6.31 2.24
C GLN A 35 5.64 5.56 3.55
N ILE A 36 4.96 4.44 3.82
CA ILE A 36 5.15 3.62 5.01
C ILE A 36 6.54 2.97 4.97
N ASP A 37 7.03 2.61 3.78
CA ASP A 37 8.37 2.05 3.58
C ASP A 37 9.45 2.99 4.13
N GLN A 38 9.34 4.29 3.87
CA GLN A 38 10.29 5.28 4.39
C GLN A 38 10.27 5.33 5.92
N LYS A 39 9.08 5.29 6.52
CA LYS A 39 8.93 5.28 7.99
C LYS A 39 9.53 4.03 8.62
N LEU A 40 9.38 2.87 7.99
CA LEU A 40 9.98 1.60 8.46
C LEU A 40 11.51 1.62 8.31
N SER A 41 12.02 2.14 7.20
CA SER A 41 13.46 2.33 6.99
C SER A 41 14.07 3.23 8.06
N ASP A 42 13.44 4.36 8.37
CA ASP A 42 13.87 5.29 9.43
C ASP A 42 13.88 4.60 10.80
N LEU A 43 12.84 3.84 11.14
CA LEU A 43 12.76 3.10 12.40
C LEU A 43 13.89 2.07 12.54
N LYS A 44 14.15 1.27 11.50
CA LYS A 44 15.28 0.31 11.50
C LYS A 44 16.61 1.01 11.72
N ASN A 45 16.84 2.13 11.05
CA ASN A 45 18.06 2.92 11.21
C ASN A 45 18.22 3.46 12.65
N ILE A 46 17.13 3.91 13.27
CA ILE A 46 17.13 4.36 14.66
C ILE A 46 17.49 3.22 15.60
N LEU A 47 16.85 2.05 15.45
CA LEU A 47 17.08 0.89 16.29
C LEU A 47 18.53 0.40 16.19
N ILE A 48 19.07 0.27 14.97
CA ILE A 48 20.46 -0.17 14.74
C ILE A 48 21.46 0.82 15.35
N LYS A 49 21.22 2.12 15.17
CA LYS A 49 22.20 3.16 15.55
C LYS A 49 22.17 3.54 17.02
N TYR A 50 20.99 3.55 17.63
CA TYR A 50 20.79 4.11 18.97
C TYR A 50 20.36 3.09 20.02
N TYR A 51 20.11 1.84 19.63
CA TYR A 51 19.76 0.75 20.56
C TYR A 51 20.71 -0.46 20.44
N PRO A 52 22.01 -0.30 20.74
CA PRO A 52 22.94 -1.42 20.83
C PRO A 52 22.67 -2.20 22.13
N GLY A 53 21.60 -3.00 22.17
CA GLY A 53 21.17 -3.69 23.39
C GLY A 53 22.17 -4.74 23.89
N GLU A 54 22.24 -4.94 25.21
CA GLU A 54 22.78 -6.18 25.80
C GLU A 54 21.72 -7.29 25.65
N GLY A 55 22.02 -8.32 24.87
CA GLY A 55 21.10 -9.42 24.54
C GLY A 55 20.61 -9.37 23.09
N GLY A 56 21.48 -9.74 22.16
CA GLY A 56 21.25 -9.58 20.71
C GLY A 56 20.07 -10.36 20.11
N HIS A 57 19.51 -11.35 20.81
CA HIS A 57 18.46 -12.21 20.24
C HIS A 57 17.12 -11.50 20.03
N LEU A 58 16.67 -10.68 20.98
CA LEU A 58 15.38 -9.98 20.86
C LEU A 58 15.44 -8.85 19.83
N LEU A 59 16.52 -8.06 19.84
CA LEU A 59 16.71 -6.98 18.85
C LEU A 59 16.80 -7.54 17.44
N ASN A 60 17.53 -8.65 17.25
CA ASN A 60 17.61 -9.31 15.94
C ASN A 60 16.24 -9.83 15.47
N SER A 61 15.43 -10.40 16.38
CA SER A 61 14.07 -10.83 16.03
C SER A 61 13.20 -9.66 15.58
N VAL A 62 13.21 -8.55 16.34
CA VAL A 62 12.44 -7.35 15.99
C VAL A 62 12.90 -6.75 14.67
N LEU A 63 14.21 -6.66 14.44
CA LEU A 63 14.75 -6.16 13.17
C LEU A 63 14.33 -7.07 12.02
N PHE A 64 14.39 -8.39 12.19
CA PHE A 64 13.94 -9.34 11.18
C PHE A 64 12.47 -9.14 10.83
N ASP A 65 11.59 -9.05 11.84
CA ASP A 65 10.16 -8.81 11.63
C ASP A 65 9.91 -7.50 10.88
N LEU A 66 10.68 -6.44 11.20
CA LEU A 66 10.59 -5.15 10.50
C LEU A 66 11.05 -5.24 9.04
N PHE A 67 12.13 -5.98 8.75
CA PHE A 67 12.59 -6.20 7.38
C PHE A 67 11.56 -6.97 6.56
N THR A 68 11.03 -8.06 7.08
CA THR A 68 10.00 -8.85 6.38
C THR A 68 8.72 -8.03 6.16
N THR A 69 8.30 -7.25 7.16
CA THR A 69 7.12 -6.37 7.03
C THR A 69 7.32 -5.31 5.94
N GLU A 70 8.51 -4.71 5.84
CA GLU A 70 8.83 -3.75 4.79
C GLU A 70 8.82 -4.40 3.40
N GLU A 71 9.43 -5.58 3.24
CA GLU A 71 9.38 -6.33 1.97
C GLU A 71 7.94 -6.65 1.54
N ASP A 72 7.10 -7.10 2.48
CA ASP A 72 5.70 -7.39 2.22
C ASP A 72 4.93 -6.13 1.76
N LEU A 73 5.19 -4.98 2.39
CA LEU A 73 4.57 -3.71 2.02
C LEU A 73 5.05 -3.18 0.67
N VAL A 74 6.34 -3.30 0.37
CA VAL A 74 6.89 -2.94 -0.95
C VAL A 74 6.26 -3.83 -2.03
N SER A 75 6.22 -5.14 -1.80
CA SER A 75 5.60 -6.10 -2.71
C SER A 75 4.12 -5.79 -2.94
N HIS A 76 3.38 -5.49 -1.87
CA HIS A 76 1.99 -5.07 -1.94
C HIS A 76 1.81 -3.81 -2.81
N SER A 77 2.60 -2.78 -2.54
CA SER A 77 2.59 -1.51 -3.28
C SER A 77 2.89 -1.71 -4.77
N LEU A 78 3.85 -2.57 -5.09
CA LEU A 78 4.20 -2.90 -6.47
C LEU A 78 3.03 -3.55 -7.23
N VAL A 79 2.30 -4.47 -6.58
CA VAL A 79 1.10 -5.08 -7.17
C VAL A 79 0.02 -4.02 -7.37
N GLU A 80 -0.18 -3.14 -6.40
CA GLU A 80 -1.18 -2.08 -6.50
C GLU A 80 -0.88 -1.10 -7.64
N ASP A 81 0.35 -0.59 -7.71
CA ASP A 81 0.74 0.45 -8.66
C ASP A 81 0.91 -0.05 -10.09
N ASN A 82 1.42 -1.27 -10.27
CA ASN A 82 1.75 -1.78 -11.61
C ASN A 82 0.67 -2.68 -12.21
N LEU A 83 -0.22 -3.25 -11.40
CA LEU A 83 -1.26 -4.15 -11.88
C LEU A 83 -2.66 -3.65 -11.54
N PHE A 84 -2.96 -3.42 -10.25
CA PHE A 84 -4.31 -3.11 -9.82
C PHE A 84 -4.80 -1.75 -10.36
N VAL A 85 -4.10 -0.66 -10.02
CA VAL A 85 -4.48 0.69 -10.43
C VAL A 85 -4.58 0.83 -11.96
N PRO A 86 -3.59 0.40 -12.76
CA PRO A 86 -3.68 0.49 -14.22
C PRO A 86 -4.87 -0.29 -14.80
N SER A 87 -5.16 -1.48 -14.25
CA SER A 87 -6.29 -2.30 -14.71
C SER A 87 -7.64 -1.61 -14.45
N ILE A 88 -7.80 -1.00 -13.27
CA ILE A 88 -9.01 -0.25 -12.95
C ILE A 88 -9.13 1.02 -13.79
N VAL A 89 -8.04 1.77 -14.02
CA VAL A 89 -8.06 2.94 -14.91
C VAL A 89 -8.53 2.57 -16.31
N TRP A 90 -8.00 1.47 -16.88
CA TRP A 90 -8.42 0.98 -18.18
C TRP A 90 -9.93 0.65 -18.21
N TYR A 91 -10.42 0.00 -17.15
CA TYR A 91 -11.83 -0.37 -17.04
C TYR A 91 -12.76 0.85 -16.84
N GLU A 92 -12.35 1.82 -16.02
CA GLU A 92 -13.06 3.11 -15.84
C GLU A 92 -13.23 3.83 -17.18
N ASN A 93 -12.15 3.95 -17.95
CA ASN A 93 -12.15 4.58 -19.27
C ASN A 93 -13.10 3.88 -20.25
N LYS A 94 -13.06 2.55 -20.28
CA LYS A 94 -13.98 1.74 -21.08
C LYS A 94 -15.45 1.96 -20.71
N MET A 95 -15.76 2.09 -19.43
CA MET A 95 -17.14 2.31 -18.95
C MET A 95 -17.63 3.73 -19.18
N LEU A 96 -16.72 4.71 -19.11
CA LEU A 96 -17.03 6.13 -19.29
C LEU A 96 -16.94 6.61 -20.75
N ASN A 97 -16.59 5.72 -21.69
CA ASN A 97 -16.26 6.06 -23.09
C ASN A 97 -15.18 7.16 -23.17
N ARG A 98 -14.15 7.06 -22.32
CA ARG A 98 -13.00 7.97 -22.26
C ARG A 98 -11.73 7.31 -22.74
#